data_AF-A0A973HMQ7-F1
#
_entry.id   AF-A0A973HMQ7-F1
#
_cell.length_a   1.000
_cell.length_b   1.000
_cell.length_c   1.000
_cell.angle_alpha   90.00
_cell.angle_beta   90.00
_cell.angle_gamma   90.00
#
_symmetry.space_group_name_H-M   'P 1'
#
loop_
_entity.id
_entity.type
_entity.pdbx_description
1 polymer ?
#
loop_
_entity_poly.entity_id
_entity_poly.type
_entity_poly.pdbx_seq_one_letter_code
_entity_poly.pdbx_strand_id
1 'polypeptide(L)'
;MIEFHISPSGNDDNTGSSEAPFKSLEQARKKVREIIQNFTDKKEDITVHLAAGTHRLTETLIIEAEDSGDGEFTVNWQGSENANTEISSAYALDNWQRCEGLADIPKELEGKIWYTDLPEGTSVNTLYSRKGPVPVPVVKLSAQRLQQYATI
;
A
#
# COMPACT_ATOMS: atom_id res chain seq x y z
N MET A 1 27.35 11.79 1.67
CA MET A 1 25.94 11.44 1.84
C MET A 1 25.61 10.40 0.80
N ILE A 2 24.94 9.32 1.21
CA ILE A 2 24.56 8.20 0.36
C ILE A 2 23.06 8.35 0.07
N GLU A 3 22.68 8.20 -1.19
CA GLU A 3 21.28 8.34 -1.61
C GLU A 3 20.79 7.07 -2.27
N PHE A 4 19.59 6.64 -1.88
CA PHE A 4 18.84 5.59 -2.56
C PHE A 4 17.49 6.11 -3.02
N HIS A 5 17.06 5.69 -4.20
CA HIS A 5 15.79 6.08 -4.80
C HIS A 5 14.90 4.87 -5.00
N ILE A 6 13.62 5.04 -4.66
CA ILE A 6 12.57 4.05 -4.82
C ILE A 6 11.48 4.64 -5.70
N SER A 7 11.03 3.89 -6.70
CA SER A 7 9.93 4.29 -7.59
C SER A 7 8.93 3.14 -7.76
N PRO A 8 7.61 3.41 -7.81
CA PRO A 8 6.62 2.39 -8.17
C PRO A 8 6.87 1.73 -9.54
N SER A 9 7.56 2.42 -10.44
CA SER A 9 7.99 1.94 -11.75
C SER A 9 9.44 1.41 -11.80
N GLY A 10 10.12 1.34 -10.66
CA GLY A 10 11.50 0.88 -10.54
C GLY A 10 11.66 -0.64 -10.68
N ASN A 11 12.88 -1.12 -10.41
CA ASN A 11 13.22 -2.55 -10.41
C ASN A 11 14.20 -2.85 -9.27
N ASP A 12 14.02 -3.95 -8.55
CA ASP A 12 14.88 -4.33 -7.40
C ASP A 12 16.26 -4.87 -7.82
N ASP A 13 16.42 -5.19 -9.11
CA ASP A 13 17.72 -5.49 -9.71
C ASP A 13 18.53 -4.22 -10.04
N ASN A 14 17.93 -3.04 -9.93
CA ASN A 14 18.63 -1.78 -10.19
C ASN A 14 19.63 -1.45 -9.07
N THR A 15 20.39 -0.37 -9.26
CA THR A 15 21.40 0.08 -8.28
C THR A 15 20.82 0.92 -7.14
N GLY A 16 19.58 1.43 -7.30
CA GLY A 16 18.98 2.38 -6.36
C GLY A 16 19.38 3.84 -6.61
N SER A 17 20.02 4.14 -7.74
CA SER A 17 20.31 5.52 -8.17
C SER A 17 19.04 6.24 -8.65
N SER A 18 19.13 7.56 -8.83
CA SER A 18 18.00 8.35 -9.34
C SER A 18 17.56 7.92 -10.75
N GLU A 19 18.51 7.47 -11.56
CA GLU A 19 18.31 6.99 -12.94
C GLU A 19 17.87 5.53 -13.00
N ALA A 20 18.25 4.74 -12.00
CA ALA A 20 17.89 3.32 -11.87
C ALA A 20 17.41 3.05 -10.42
N PRO A 21 16.18 3.45 -10.08
CA PRO A 21 15.64 3.32 -8.73
C PRO A 21 15.20 1.88 -8.43
N PHE A 22 15.22 1.51 -7.15
CA PHE A 22 14.59 0.28 -6.66
C PHE A 22 13.08 0.33 -6.86
N LYS A 23 12.44 -0.84 -6.85
CA LYS A 23 10.98 -0.95 -6.85
C LYS A 23 10.42 -1.00 -5.43
N SER A 24 11.07 -1.73 -4.53
CA SER A 24 10.57 -2.03 -3.19
C SER A 24 11.32 -1.31 -2.08
N LEU A 25 10.60 -0.99 -1.00
CA LEU A 25 11.21 -0.50 0.25
C LEU A 25 12.10 -1.56 0.90
N GLU A 26 11.78 -2.84 0.70
CA GLU A 26 12.57 -3.95 1.24
C GLU A 26 13.97 -3.99 0.65
N GLN A 27 14.09 -3.87 -0.68
CA GLN A 27 15.38 -3.86 -1.35
C GLN A 27 16.22 -2.65 -0.94
N ALA A 28 15.60 -1.47 -0.82
CA ALA A 28 16.28 -0.29 -0.29
C ALA A 28 16.77 -0.51 1.14
N ARG A 29 15.93 -1.05 2.04
CA ARG A 29 16.30 -1.38 3.42
C ARG A 29 17.49 -2.34 3.46
N LYS A 30 17.45 -3.39 2.62
CA LYS A 30 18.56 -4.34 2.51
C LYS A 30 19.86 -3.63 2.14
N LYS A 31 19.85 -2.71 1.18
CA LYS A 31 21.05 -1.94 0.82
C LYS A 31 21.49 -0.96 1.89
N VAL A 32 20.58 -0.27 2.57
CA VAL A 32 20.90 0.55 3.74
C VAL A 32 21.63 -0.28 4.79
N ARG A 33 21.07 -1.45 5.14
CA ARG A 33 21.65 -2.36 6.13
C ARG A 33 23.03 -2.89 5.72
N GLU A 34 23.19 -3.29 4.46
CA GLU A 34 24.49 -3.70 3.92
C GLU A 34 25.54 -2.58 4.00
N ILE A 35 25.17 -1.33 3.71
CA ILE A 35 26.07 -0.18 3.84
C ILE A 35 26.49 0.03 5.29
N ILE A 36 25.53 0.03 6.22
CA ILE A 36 25.78 0.23 7.66
C ILE A 36 26.75 -0.83 8.20
N GLN A 37 26.54 -2.09 7.84
CA GLN A 37 27.41 -3.20 8.26
C GLN A 37 28.85 -3.09 7.73
N ASN A 38 29.04 -2.39 6.61
CA ASN A 38 30.34 -2.22 5.96
C ASN A 38 30.99 -0.86 6.26
N PHE A 39 30.43 -0.03 7.15
CA PHE A 39 31.12 1.18 7.58
C PHE A 39 32.41 0.81 8.32
N THR A 40 33.56 1.05 7.68
CA THR A 40 34.88 0.80 8.29
C THR A 40 35.39 2.02 9.04
N ASP A 41 35.36 3.22 8.42
CA ASP A 41 36.06 4.39 8.96
C ASP A 41 35.33 5.73 8.81
N LYS A 42 34.49 5.89 7.78
CA LYS A 42 33.74 7.13 7.54
C LYS A 42 32.27 6.83 7.35
N LYS A 43 31.50 7.03 8.41
CA LYS A 43 30.05 6.96 8.37
C LYS A 43 29.52 8.19 7.64
N GLU A 44 28.55 7.98 6.77
CA GLU A 44 27.91 9.05 6.02
C GLU A 44 26.40 8.93 6.19
N ASP A 45 25.72 10.07 6.28
CA ASP A 45 24.26 10.10 6.29
C ASP A 45 23.69 9.39 5.05
N ILE A 46 22.60 8.66 5.26
CA ILE A 46 21.89 7.93 4.22
C ILE A 46 20.49 8.53 4.07
N THR A 47 20.11 8.86 2.85
CA THR A 47 18.75 9.33 2.53
C THR A 47 18.11 8.39 1.52
N VAL A 48 16.91 7.91 1.84
CA VAL A 48 16.09 7.08 0.98
C VAL A 48 14.91 7.92 0.47
N HIS A 49 14.93 8.20 -0.82
CA HIS A 49 13.94 9.01 -1.53
C HIS A 49 12.86 8.12 -2.14
N LEU A 50 11.62 8.31 -1.70
CA LEU A 50 10.46 7.70 -2.31
C LEU A 50 9.89 8.66 -3.36
N ALA A 51 9.91 8.24 -4.62
CA ALA A 51 9.27 8.97 -5.70
C ALA A 51 7.74 9.00 -5.53
N ALA A 52 7.10 9.95 -6.20
CA ALA A 52 5.64 10.09 -6.25
C ALA A 52 4.93 8.78 -6.61
N GLY A 53 3.76 8.55 -5.99
CA GLY A 53 2.89 7.41 -6.26
C GLY A 53 2.72 6.47 -5.08
N THR A 54 2.03 5.37 -5.33
CA THR A 54 1.70 4.37 -4.31
C THR A 54 2.75 3.26 -4.31
N HIS A 55 3.51 3.16 -3.21
CA HIS A 55 4.44 2.09 -2.91
C HIS A 55 3.68 0.98 -2.18
N ARG A 56 3.41 -0.12 -2.89
CA ARG A 56 2.58 -1.21 -2.37
C ARG A 56 3.38 -2.14 -1.46
N LEU A 57 2.87 -2.40 -0.26
CA LEU A 57 3.39 -3.42 0.63
C LEU A 57 2.52 -4.68 0.55
N THR A 58 3.14 -5.82 0.23
CA THR A 58 2.51 -7.15 0.33
C THR A 58 2.72 -7.78 1.70
N GLU A 59 3.75 -7.33 2.42
CA GLU A 59 4.13 -7.78 3.75
C GLU A 59 4.53 -6.57 4.62
N THR A 60 4.56 -6.76 5.94
CA THR A 60 4.95 -5.70 6.87
C THR A 60 6.40 -5.29 6.64
N LEU A 61 6.64 -4.00 6.37
CA LEU A 61 7.99 -3.44 6.40
C LEU A 61 8.46 -3.31 7.86
N ILE A 62 9.44 -4.11 8.24
CA ILE A 62 10.08 -4.07 9.56
C ILE A 62 11.34 -3.19 9.47
N ILE A 63 11.41 -2.13 10.27
CA ILE A 63 12.58 -1.26 10.40
C ILE A 63 13.14 -1.47 11.81
N GLU A 64 14.41 -1.84 11.91
CA GLU A 64 15.08 -2.21 13.15
C GLU A 64 16.32 -1.33 13.41
N ALA A 65 17.05 -1.61 14.49
CA ALA A 65 18.25 -0.86 14.85
C ALA A 65 19.33 -0.93 13.77
N GLU A 66 19.41 -2.06 13.05
CA GLU A 66 20.33 -2.27 11.93
C GLU A 66 20.05 -1.40 10.70
N ASP A 67 18.89 -0.74 10.66
CA ASP A 67 18.49 0.16 9.57
C ASP A 67 18.60 1.64 9.97
N SER A 68 19.13 1.92 11.16
CA SER A 68 19.13 3.24 11.79
C SER A 68 20.55 3.77 12.00
N GLY A 69 20.65 5.09 12.11
CA GLY A 69 21.88 5.77 12.53
C GLY A 69 22.17 5.56 14.03
N ASP A 70 23.42 5.73 14.43
CA ASP A 70 23.89 5.55 15.81
C ASP A 70 24.34 6.86 16.49
N GLY A 71 24.00 8.00 15.88
CA GLY A 71 24.37 9.34 16.35
C GLY A 71 25.60 9.93 15.65
N GLU A 72 26.42 9.11 14.99
CA GLU A 72 27.50 9.60 14.11
C GLU A 72 27.03 9.84 12.68
N PHE A 73 25.92 9.22 12.29
CA PHE A 73 25.21 9.41 11.03
C PHE A 73 23.70 9.21 11.23
N THR A 74 22.92 9.58 10.24
CA THR A 74 21.47 9.46 10.20
C THR A 74 21.01 8.62 9.02
N VAL A 75 19.82 8.03 9.15
CA VAL A 75 19.13 7.34 8.04
C VAL A 75 17.74 7.97 7.91
N ASN A 76 17.52 8.70 6.82
CA ASN A 76 16.28 9.43 6.56
C ASN A 76 15.48 8.74 5.45
N TRP A 77 14.21 8.44 5.71
CA TRP A 77 13.27 7.93 4.71
C TRP A 77 12.26 9.02 4.40
N GLN A 78 12.25 9.53 3.16
CA GLN A 78 11.45 10.68 2.80
C GLN A 78 10.73 10.51 1.47
N GLY A 79 9.48 10.98 1.43
CA GLY A 79 8.77 11.17 0.16
C GLY A 79 9.28 12.39 -0.58
N SER A 80 9.03 12.45 -1.89
CA SER A 80 9.31 13.64 -2.69
C SER A 80 8.52 14.85 -2.18
N GLU A 81 9.20 15.99 -2.02
CA GLU A 81 8.72 17.17 -1.26
C GLU A 81 7.40 17.79 -1.75
N ASN A 82 6.88 17.40 -2.92
CA ASN A 82 5.68 18.01 -3.49
C ASN A 82 4.76 17.00 -4.21
N ALA A 83 4.89 15.70 -3.92
CA ALA A 83 4.10 14.68 -4.59
C ALA A 83 3.41 13.73 -3.62
N ASN A 84 2.25 13.22 -4.04
CA ASN A 84 1.45 12.22 -3.34
C ASN A 84 2.23 10.90 -3.23
N THR A 85 3.14 10.83 -2.27
CA THR A 85 3.90 9.63 -1.92
C THR A 85 3.10 8.88 -0.88
N GLU A 86 2.60 7.71 -1.25
CA GLU A 86 1.76 6.88 -0.39
C GLU A 86 2.42 5.53 -0.19
N ILE A 87 2.47 5.03 1.05
CA ILE A 87 2.78 3.63 1.33
C ILE A 87 1.46 2.96 1.68
N SER A 88 1.09 1.91 0.94
CA SER A 88 -0.23 1.29 1.07
C SER A 88 -0.16 -0.22 0.98
N SER A 89 -0.83 -0.91 1.89
CA SER A 89 -1.07 -2.35 1.84
C SER A 89 -2.48 -2.71 1.35
N ALA A 90 -3.26 -1.71 0.89
CA ALA A 90 -4.60 -1.96 0.38
C ALA A 90 -4.54 -2.93 -0.82
N TYR A 91 -5.68 -3.39 -1.30
CA TYR A 91 -5.78 -4.07 -2.60
C TYR A 91 -6.74 -3.27 -3.46
N ALA A 92 -6.41 -3.10 -4.73
CA ALA A 92 -7.30 -2.42 -5.66
C ALA A 92 -8.40 -3.42 -6.03
N LEU A 93 -9.65 -3.06 -5.77
CA LEU A 93 -10.80 -3.85 -6.24
C LEU A 93 -11.22 -3.33 -7.62
N ASP A 94 -11.21 -4.22 -8.60
CA ASP A 94 -11.60 -3.96 -9.98
C ASP A 94 -12.87 -4.75 -10.34
N ASN A 95 -13.19 -4.86 -11.63
CA ASN A 95 -14.29 -5.70 -12.14
C ASN A 95 -15.68 -5.46 -11.51
N TRP A 96 -15.98 -4.21 -11.16
CA TRP A 96 -17.27 -3.83 -10.59
C TRP A 96 -18.42 -4.10 -11.56
N GLN A 97 -19.44 -4.81 -11.07
CA GLN A 97 -20.64 -5.18 -11.81
C GLN A 97 -21.87 -4.53 -11.19
N ARG A 98 -22.78 -4.11 -12.06
CA ARG A 98 -24.07 -3.58 -11.63
C ARG A 98 -24.97 -4.75 -11.23
N CYS A 99 -25.58 -4.64 -10.07
CA CYS A 99 -26.54 -5.63 -9.62
C CYS A 99 -27.92 -5.39 -10.26
N GLU A 100 -28.43 -6.40 -10.97
CA GLU A 100 -29.74 -6.39 -11.62
C GLU A 100 -30.50 -7.67 -11.26
N GLY A 101 -31.81 -7.58 -11.01
CA GLY A 101 -32.68 -8.74 -10.87
C GLY A 101 -32.47 -9.64 -9.64
N LEU A 102 -31.75 -9.19 -8.60
CA LEU A 102 -31.71 -9.94 -7.33
C LEU A 102 -33.07 -9.85 -6.63
N ALA A 103 -33.66 -11.02 -6.35
CA ALA A 103 -34.98 -11.15 -5.73
C ALA A 103 -35.11 -10.45 -4.36
N ASP A 104 -33.98 -10.24 -3.67
CA ASP A 104 -33.92 -9.81 -2.27
C ASP A 104 -33.49 -8.34 -2.10
N ILE A 105 -33.32 -7.58 -3.20
CA ILE A 105 -33.02 -6.16 -3.14
C ILE A 105 -34.33 -5.34 -3.17
N PRO A 106 -34.53 -4.36 -2.27
CA PRO A 106 -35.63 -3.41 -2.37
C PRO A 106 -35.68 -2.75 -3.75
N LYS A 107 -36.87 -2.64 -4.35
CA LYS A 107 -37.04 -2.11 -5.72
C LYS A 107 -36.42 -0.71 -5.90
N GLU A 108 -36.36 0.09 -4.85
CA GLU A 108 -35.78 1.43 -4.86
C GLU A 108 -34.26 1.43 -5.09
N LEU A 109 -33.60 0.30 -4.82
CA LEU A 109 -32.16 0.08 -4.97
C LEU A 109 -31.80 -0.71 -6.23
N GLU A 110 -32.79 -1.16 -7.00
CA GLU A 110 -32.58 -1.89 -8.26
C GLU A 110 -31.73 -1.04 -9.23
N GLY A 111 -30.65 -1.63 -9.75
CA GLY A 111 -29.69 -0.93 -10.60
C GLY A 111 -28.90 0.19 -9.91
N LYS A 112 -28.96 0.35 -8.58
CA LYS A 112 -28.13 1.31 -7.84
C LYS A 112 -27.00 0.65 -7.06
N ILE A 113 -27.04 -0.67 -6.91
CA ILE A 113 -26.03 -1.45 -6.20
C ILE A 113 -24.98 -1.94 -7.19
N TRP A 114 -23.72 -1.81 -6.78
CA TRP A 114 -22.56 -2.37 -7.46
C TRP A 114 -21.87 -3.38 -6.54
N TYR A 115 -21.35 -4.45 -7.11
CA TYR A 115 -20.57 -5.45 -6.38
C TYR A 115 -19.33 -5.83 -7.18
N THR A 116 -18.36 -6.42 -6.50
CA THR A 116 -17.21 -7.08 -7.09
C THR A 116 -16.77 -8.21 -6.17
N ASP A 117 -16.11 -9.22 -6.75
CA ASP A 117 -15.57 -10.32 -5.98
C ASP A 117 -14.32 -9.88 -5.22
N LEU A 118 -14.18 -10.34 -3.98
CA LEU A 118 -12.96 -10.16 -3.22
C LEU A 118 -11.93 -11.21 -3.63
N PRO A 119 -10.62 -10.88 -3.61
CA PRO A 119 -9.57 -11.89 -3.76
C PRO A 119 -9.75 -13.02 -2.75
N GLU A 120 -9.48 -14.25 -3.19
CA GLU A 120 -9.62 -15.44 -2.35
C GLU A 120 -8.84 -15.31 -1.04
N GLY A 121 -9.45 -15.73 0.07
CA GLY A 121 -8.84 -15.66 1.39
C GLY A 121 -8.80 -14.26 2.02
N THR A 122 -9.38 -13.24 1.37
CA THR A 122 -9.40 -11.87 1.91
C THR A 122 -10.75 -11.52 2.53
N SER A 123 -10.71 -10.70 3.59
CA SER A 123 -11.88 -10.01 4.13
C SER A 123 -11.50 -8.55 4.37
N VAL A 124 -12.30 -7.62 3.87
CA VAL A 124 -12.06 -6.18 4.04
C VAL A 124 -13.12 -5.57 4.94
N ASN A 125 -12.67 -4.81 5.95
CA ASN A 125 -13.57 -4.08 6.87
C ASN A 125 -13.72 -2.60 6.48
N THR A 126 -12.96 -2.13 5.50
CA THR A 126 -12.97 -0.74 5.07
C THR A 126 -12.71 -0.68 3.57
N LEU A 127 -13.47 0.17 2.87
CA LEU A 127 -13.29 0.44 1.46
C LEU A 127 -13.03 1.94 1.29
N TYR A 128 -12.10 2.28 0.40
CA TYR A 128 -11.80 3.67 0.06
C TYR A 128 -12.02 3.88 -1.44
N SER A 129 -12.60 5.02 -1.77
CA SER A 129 -12.64 5.54 -3.14
C SER A 129 -11.64 6.68 -3.29
N ARG A 130 -11.45 7.17 -4.52
CA ARG A 130 -10.65 8.38 -4.78
C ARG A 130 -11.17 9.63 -4.06
N LYS A 131 -12.42 9.61 -3.58
CA LYS A 131 -13.05 10.71 -2.83
C LYS A 131 -13.01 10.51 -1.32
N GLY A 132 -12.38 9.45 -0.83
CA GLY A 132 -12.30 9.10 0.59
C GLY A 132 -13.03 7.80 0.94
N PRO A 133 -13.22 7.55 2.25
CA PRO A 133 -13.85 6.34 2.76
C PRO A 133 -15.22 6.12 2.13
N VAL A 134 -15.47 4.91 1.66
CA VAL A 134 -16.79 4.46 1.25
C VAL A 134 -17.41 3.77 2.46
N PRO A 135 -18.58 4.22 2.95
CA PRO A 135 -19.33 3.45 3.92
C PRO A 135 -19.54 2.06 3.36
N VAL A 136 -19.13 1.03 4.10
CA VAL A 136 -19.32 -0.37 3.68
C VAL A 136 -20.61 -0.87 4.33
N PRO A 137 -21.78 -0.76 3.68
CA PRO A 137 -22.94 -1.52 4.12
C PRO A 137 -22.64 -2.98 3.82
N VAL A 138 -22.19 -3.74 4.82
CA VAL A 138 -22.03 -5.18 4.69
C VAL A 138 -23.43 -5.79 4.62
N VAL A 139 -23.96 -5.93 3.39
CA VAL A 139 -25.12 -6.80 3.14
C VAL A 139 -24.58 -8.21 3.02
N LYS A 140 -24.60 -8.98 4.13
CA LYS A 140 -24.33 -10.42 4.07
C LYS A 140 -25.48 -11.08 3.31
N LEU A 141 -25.32 -11.23 1.99
CA LEU A 141 -26.17 -12.11 1.20
C LEU A 141 -25.69 -13.54 1.46
N SER A 142 -26.18 -14.15 2.54
CA SER A 142 -26.01 -15.58 2.72
C SER A 142 -26.94 -16.28 1.72
N ALA A 143 -26.41 -17.25 0.97
CA ALA A 143 -27.21 -18.14 0.13
C ALA A 143 -28.27 -18.93 0.93
N GLN A 144 -28.29 -18.80 2.26
CA GLN A 144 -29.36 -19.23 3.13
C GLN A 144 -29.59 -18.18 4.22
N ARG A 145 -30.84 -17.70 4.33
CA ARG A 145 -31.45 -16.96 5.46
C ARG A 145 -31.55 -15.43 5.34
N LEU A 146 -32.49 -15.00 4.49
CA LEU A 146 -33.36 -13.85 4.74
C LEU A 146 -34.08 -14.03 6.08
N GLN A 147 -33.53 -13.51 7.17
CA GLN A 147 -34.29 -12.91 8.27
C GLN A 147 -33.30 -12.11 9.13
N GLN A 148 -33.17 -10.81 8.86
CA GLN A 148 -33.47 -9.78 9.84
C GLN A 148 -33.15 -8.39 9.28
N TYR A 149 -34.20 -7.59 9.26
CA TYR A 149 -34.26 -6.18 8.90
C TYR A 149 -33.31 -5.32 9.76
N ALA A 150 -32.74 -4.29 9.16
CA ALA A 150 -32.43 -3.05 9.86
C ALA A 150 -32.90 -1.89 9.00
N THR A 151 -34.07 -1.37 9.38
CA THR A 151 -34.65 -0.11 8.95
C THR A 151 -33.74 1.05 9.33
N ILE A 152 -33.50 1.97 8.41
CA ILE A 152 -33.43 3.41 8.69
C ILE A 152 -34.31 4.09 7.65
#